data_AF-A0A845WJN9-F1
#
_entry.id   AF-A0A845WJN9-F1
#
_cell.length_a   1.000
_cell.length_b   1.000
_cell.length_c   1.000
_cell.angle_alpha   90.00
_cell.angle_beta   90.00
_cell.angle_gamma   90.00
#
_symmetry.space_group_name_H-M   'P 1'
#
loop_
_entity.id
_entity.type
_entity.pdbx_description
1 polymer ?
#
loop_
_entity_poly.entity_id
_entity_poly.type
_entity_poly.pdbx_seq_one_letter_code
_entity_poly.pdbx_strand_id
1 'polypeptide(L)'
;MEAIELEVSQLKFLLKLLSKPDYRALITEAKPNSKTSAGERDRICQALCDRNLIESNQEITKIQITDAGKELLNQDQAEVPMSTKERKILKACETEPTTPAKTNVKPAKTRKEIMDSLIERGYITVAETKFKDVWITETGIKYLLTNYKPVGRGNINLSKTMLADYIDFLRKQLPNSTSTISESDGNSTPALVNPHNNEEILQIIKDLDQELGTENYLPLFHLRQKLQPPLSREELDKALYSLQAEDKID
;
A
#
# COMPACT_ATOMS: atom_id res chain seq x y z
N MET A 1 18.07 8.17 0.88
CA MET A 1 16.67 8.05 1.33
C MET A 1 16.72 8.12 2.85
N GLU A 2 16.16 9.18 3.43
CA GLU A 2 16.20 9.44 4.87
C GLU A 2 15.52 8.29 5.64
N ALA A 3 16.05 7.92 6.81
CA ALA A 3 15.43 6.89 7.63
C ALA A 3 14.08 7.41 8.13
N ILE A 4 12.99 6.82 7.63
CA ILE A 4 11.63 7.18 8.08
C ILE A 4 11.46 6.64 9.50
N GLU A 5 11.45 7.51 10.49
CA GLU A 5 11.11 7.11 11.86
C GLU A 5 9.58 7.01 11.98
N LEU A 6 9.09 5.79 12.24
CA LEU A 6 7.66 5.51 12.35
C LEU A 6 7.25 5.50 13.83
N GLU A 7 6.29 6.34 14.20
CA GLU A 7 5.75 6.33 15.56
C GLU A 7 4.97 5.03 15.84
N VAL A 8 4.86 4.63 17.10
CA VAL A 8 4.13 3.42 17.50
C VAL A 8 2.65 3.48 17.08
N SER A 9 2.04 4.66 17.11
CA SER A 9 0.65 4.89 16.69
C SER A 9 0.48 4.67 15.18
N GLN A 10 1.43 5.17 14.38
CA GLN A 10 1.50 5.00 12.93
C GLN A 10 1.75 3.53 12.54
N LEU A 11 2.67 2.84 13.23
CA LEU A 11 2.90 1.41 13.04
C LEU A 11 1.63 0.61 13.28
N LYS A 12 0.96 0.83 14.42
CA LYS A 12 -0.29 0.13 14.74
C LYS A 12 -1.38 0.39 13.70
N PHE A 13 -1.44 1.60 13.14
CA PHE A 13 -2.35 1.92 12.04
C PHE A 13 -2.07 1.03 10.82
N LEU A 14 -0.81 0.96 10.38
CA LEU A 14 -0.40 0.10 9.25
C LEU A 14 -0.69 -1.38 9.53
N LEU A 15 -0.39 -1.87 10.74
CA LEU A 15 -0.68 -3.26 11.12
C LEU A 15 -2.19 -3.57 11.11
N LYS A 16 -3.04 -2.60 11.46
CA LYS A 16 -4.50 -2.73 11.32
C LYS A 16 -4.96 -2.82 9.87
N LEU A 17 -4.27 -2.15 8.95
CA LEU A 17 -4.55 -2.28 7.53
C LEU A 17 -4.06 -3.63 6.99
N LEU A 18 -2.90 -4.13 7.44
CA LEU A 18 -2.42 -5.46 7.05
C LEU A 18 -3.38 -6.59 7.41
N SER A 19 -4.17 -6.42 8.48
CA SER A 19 -5.19 -7.39 8.89
C SER A 19 -6.45 -7.37 8.00
N LYS A 20 -6.49 -6.56 6.94
CA LYS A 20 -7.68 -6.32 6.11
C LYS A 20 -7.47 -6.85 4.69
N PRO A 21 -8.53 -7.28 3.99
CA PRO A 21 -8.45 -7.63 2.58
C PRO A 21 -7.88 -6.46 1.77
N ASP A 22 -6.97 -6.76 0.84
CA ASP A 22 -6.27 -5.80 -0.03
C ASP A 22 -5.61 -4.64 0.73
N TYR A 23 -5.31 -4.84 2.02
CA TYR A 23 -4.79 -3.84 2.94
C TYR A 23 -5.63 -2.56 3.00
N ARG A 24 -6.93 -2.65 2.68
CA ARG A 24 -7.86 -1.52 2.57
C ARG A 24 -8.93 -1.61 3.65
N ALA A 25 -9.26 -0.46 4.24
CA ALA A 25 -10.34 -0.37 5.20
C ALA A 25 -11.02 1.00 5.20
N LEU A 26 -12.22 1.06 5.77
CA LEU A 26 -12.81 2.33 6.18
C LEU A 26 -11.93 2.98 7.24
N ILE A 27 -11.81 4.31 7.21
CA ILE A 27 -10.98 5.04 8.18
C ILE A 27 -11.42 4.73 9.62
N THR A 28 -12.69 4.45 9.89
CA THR A 28 -13.20 4.09 11.23
C THR A 28 -12.66 2.78 11.77
N GLU A 29 -12.20 1.88 10.91
CA GLU A 29 -11.68 0.56 11.25
C GLU A 29 -10.17 0.54 11.42
N ALA A 30 -9.45 1.50 10.82
CA ALA A 30 -7.99 1.61 10.88
C ALA A 30 -7.47 2.24 12.19
N LYS A 31 -8.27 2.27 13.26
CA LYS A 31 -7.87 2.89 14.53
C LYS A 31 -6.71 2.12 15.19
N PRO A 32 -5.59 2.78 15.53
CA PRO A 32 -4.46 2.16 16.24
C PRO A 32 -4.85 1.52 17.57
N ASN A 33 -5.75 2.19 18.31
CA ASN A 33 -6.29 1.71 19.58
C ASN A 33 -7.75 2.16 19.78
N SER A 34 -8.46 1.54 20.72
CA SER A 34 -9.87 1.85 21.00
C SER A 34 -10.10 3.26 21.54
N LYS A 35 -9.06 3.87 22.13
CA LYS A 35 -9.10 5.22 22.72
C LYS A 35 -8.72 6.31 21.71
N THR A 36 -8.24 5.96 20.51
CA THR A 36 -7.82 6.95 19.51
C THR A 36 -9.02 7.76 19.07
N SER A 37 -8.94 9.07 19.26
CA SER A 37 -9.97 10.01 18.82
C SER A 37 -10.02 10.08 17.29
N ALA A 38 -11.14 10.56 16.72
CA ALA A 38 -11.24 10.74 15.28
C ALA A 38 -10.18 11.72 14.74
N GLY A 39 -9.96 12.84 15.44
CA GLY A 39 -8.96 13.84 15.03
C GLY A 39 -7.52 13.32 15.11
N GLU A 40 -7.17 12.55 16.14
CA GLU A 40 -5.84 11.93 16.24
C GLU A 40 -5.63 10.90 15.14
N ARG A 41 -6.63 10.06 14.87
CA ARG A 41 -6.60 9.09 13.77
C ARG A 41 -6.41 9.79 12.42
N ASP A 42 -7.12 10.88 12.17
CA ASP A 42 -7.04 11.60 10.91
C ASP A 42 -5.66 12.27 10.75
N ARG A 43 -5.05 12.76 11.83
CA ARG A 43 -3.65 13.23 11.83
C ARG A 43 -2.66 12.12 11.52
N ILE A 44 -2.83 10.93 12.11
CA ILE A 44 -1.99 9.76 11.83
C ILE A 44 -2.13 9.36 10.36
N CYS A 45 -3.36 9.34 9.84
CA CYS A 45 -3.63 9.05 8.44
C CYS A 45 -2.93 10.05 7.52
N GLN A 46 -3.09 11.36 7.78
CA GLN A 46 -2.44 12.40 6.98
C GLN A 46 -0.92 12.26 7.00
N ALA A 47 -0.31 12.07 8.18
CA ALA A 47 1.14 11.90 8.31
C ALA A 47 1.69 10.69 7.52
N LEU A 48 0.91 9.61 7.42
CA LEU A 48 1.25 8.43 6.61
C LEU A 48 1.06 8.69 5.10
N CYS A 49 0.03 9.45 4.72
CA CYS A 49 -0.19 9.90 3.34
C CYS A 49 0.95 10.80 2.85
N ASP A 50 1.38 11.76 3.68
CA ASP A 50 2.47 12.70 3.37
C ASP A 50 3.80 11.96 3.10
N ARG A 51 3.96 10.78 3.67
CA ARG A 51 5.12 9.88 3.49
C ARG A 51 4.91 8.84 2.39
N ASN A 52 3.80 8.90 1.66
CA ASN A 52 3.39 7.95 0.63
C ASN A 52 3.33 6.49 1.11
N LEU A 53 3.11 6.24 2.41
CA LEU A 53 3.01 4.89 2.96
C LEU A 53 1.58 4.34 2.87
N ILE A 54 0.60 5.23 2.90
CA ILE A 54 -0.80 4.91 2.64
C ILE A 54 -1.38 5.92 1.66
N GLU A 55 -2.47 5.54 1.02
CA GLU A 55 -3.29 6.43 0.22
C GLU A 55 -4.72 6.40 0.76
N SER A 56 -5.48 7.44 0.44
CA SER A 56 -6.81 7.64 0.98
C SER A 56 -7.79 8.13 -0.07
N ASN A 57 -9.01 7.61 0.01
CA ASN A 57 -10.16 8.18 -0.66
C ASN A 57 -10.83 9.18 0.28
N GLN A 58 -10.83 10.46 -0.10
CA GLN A 58 -11.45 11.53 0.68
C GLN A 58 -12.74 12.00 0.03
N GLU A 59 -13.72 12.35 0.87
CA GLU A 59 -14.97 12.94 0.43
C GLU A 59 -15.03 14.42 0.85
N ILE A 60 -15.49 15.27 -0.05
CA ILE A 60 -15.73 16.70 0.23
C ILE A 60 -16.95 16.80 1.15
N THR A 61 -16.74 17.25 2.38
CA THR A 61 -17.81 17.44 3.37
C THR A 61 -18.33 18.87 3.37
N LYS A 62 -17.45 19.85 3.12
CA LYS A 62 -17.84 21.27 3.00
C LYS A 62 -17.15 21.95 1.84
N ILE A 63 -17.90 22.83 1.20
CA ILE A 63 -17.44 23.74 0.16
C ILE A 63 -17.69 25.19 0.58
N GLN A 64 -16.85 26.09 0.09
CA GLN A 64 -16.96 27.52 0.34
C GLN A 64 -16.82 28.29 -0.97
N ILE A 65 -17.52 29.41 -1.09
CA ILE A 65 -17.38 30.30 -2.25
C ILE A 65 -16.05 31.07 -2.17
N THR A 66 -15.38 31.23 -3.31
CA THR A 66 -14.20 32.12 -3.42
C THR A 66 -14.65 33.55 -3.65
N ASP A 67 -13.72 34.51 -3.57
CA ASP A 67 -14.04 35.90 -3.89
C ASP A 67 -14.45 36.06 -5.37
N ALA A 68 -13.79 35.36 -6.29
CA ALA A 68 -14.20 35.28 -7.70
C ALA A 68 -15.62 34.70 -7.87
N GLY A 69 -15.99 33.69 -7.06
CA GLY A 69 -17.34 33.14 -7.05
C GLY A 69 -18.38 34.13 -6.53
N LYS A 70 -18.04 34.96 -5.54
CA LYS A 70 -18.92 36.03 -5.05
C LYS A 70 -19.13 37.12 -6.09
N GLU A 71 -18.06 37.54 -6.77
CA GLU A 71 -18.15 38.51 -7.87
C GLU A 71 -19.07 37.98 -8.98
N LEU A 72 -18.89 36.73 -9.38
CA LEU A 72 -19.74 36.06 -10.35
C LEU A 72 -21.21 35.98 -9.90
N LEU A 73 -21.46 35.74 -8.61
CA LEU A 73 -22.81 35.69 -8.07
C LEU A 73 -23.49 37.07 -8.10
N ASN A 74 -22.72 38.15 -7.93
CA ASN A 74 -23.20 39.52 -7.91
C ASN A 74 -23.37 40.14 -9.31
N GLN A 75 -22.78 39.55 -10.35
CA GLN A 75 -22.97 39.99 -11.74
C GLN A 75 -24.38 39.67 -12.27
N ASP A 76 -24.89 40.57 -13.11
CA ASP A 76 -26.21 40.44 -13.74
C ASP A 76 -26.27 39.23 -14.67
N GLN A 77 -27.41 38.51 -14.64
CA GLN A 77 -27.59 37.24 -15.36
C GLN A 77 -27.41 37.33 -16.89
N ALA A 78 -27.46 38.54 -17.44
CA ALA A 78 -27.32 38.77 -18.88
C ALA A 78 -25.87 38.71 -19.38
N GLU A 79 -24.88 38.92 -18.50
CA GLU A 79 -23.48 39.09 -18.91
C GLU A 79 -22.64 37.81 -18.83
N VAL A 80 -23.03 36.84 -18.00
CA VAL A 80 -22.28 35.58 -17.85
C VAL A 80 -23.17 34.36 -18.07
N PRO A 81 -22.80 33.45 -19.00
CA PRO A 81 -23.52 32.20 -19.19
C PRO A 81 -23.32 31.29 -17.98
N MET A 82 -24.16 31.44 -16.96
CA MET A 82 -24.21 30.60 -15.78
C MET A 82 -25.59 29.95 -15.67
N SER A 83 -25.62 28.62 -15.54
CA SER A 83 -26.85 27.87 -15.35
C SER A 83 -27.51 28.18 -14.01
N THR A 84 -28.84 28.00 -13.95
CA THR A 84 -29.60 28.15 -12.71
C THR A 84 -29.11 27.20 -11.59
N LYS A 85 -28.55 26.04 -11.95
CA LYS A 85 -28.03 25.06 -10.98
C LYS A 85 -26.70 25.50 -10.39
N GLU A 86 -25.80 26.08 -11.18
CA GLU A 86 -24.53 26.66 -10.71
C GLU A 86 -24.80 27.81 -9.73
N ARG A 87 -25.69 28.75 -10.11
CA ARG A 87 -26.05 29.88 -9.26
C ARG A 87 -26.65 29.43 -7.92
N LYS A 88 -27.44 28.36 -7.91
CA LYS A 88 -27.96 27.75 -6.67
C LYS A 88 -26.86 27.23 -5.75
N ILE A 89 -25.82 26.60 -6.30
CA ILE A 89 -24.68 26.10 -5.53
C ILE A 89 -23.88 27.26 -4.96
N LEU A 90 -23.57 28.28 -5.76
CA LEU A 90 -22.86 29.48 -5.30
C LEU A 90 -23.63 30.20 -4.18
N LYS A 91 -24.94 30.43 -4.37
CA LYS A 91 -25.80 31.06 -3.35
C LYS A 91 -25.87 30.26 -2.04
N ALA A 92 -25.83 28.93 -2.12
CA ALA A 92 -25.80 28.08 -0.93
C ALA A 92 -24.49 28.16 -0.12
N CYS A 93 -23.42 28.67 -0.73
CA CYS A 93 -22.09 28.81 -0.13
C CYS A 93 -21.71 30.26 0.19
N GLU A 94 -22.62 31.21 -0.03
CA GLU A 94 -22.38 32.66 0.06
C GLU A 94 -22.01 33.11 1.48
N THR A 95 -22.72 32.59 2.48
CA THR A 95 -22.62 33.05 3.87
C THR A 95 -21.71 32.17 4.73
N GLU A 96 -21.76 30.85 4.54
CA GLU A 96 -20.99 29.89 5.34
C GLU A 96 -20.55 28.67 4.51
N PRO A 97 -19.48 27.98 4.92
CA PRO A 97 -19.11 26.69 4.34
C PRO A 97 -20.26 25.69 4.43
N THR A 98 -20.73 25.21 3.28
CA THR A 98 -21.95 24.41 3.17
C THR A 98 -21.65 22.98 2.76
N THR A 99 -22.46 22.02 3.20
CA THR A 99 -22.33 20.63 2.77
C THR A 99 -22.95 20.44 1.39
N PRO A 100 -22.38 19.57 0.51
CA PRO A 100 -22.92 19.37 -0.83
C PRO A 100 -24.43 19.07 -0.85
N ALA A 101 -24.95 18.34 0.13
CA ALA A 101 -26.37 18.02 0.25
C ALA A 101 -27.28 19.25 0.45
N LYS A 102 -26.79 20.31 1.14
CA LYS A 102 -27.57 21.53 1.42
C LYS A 102 -27.83 22.40 0.19
N THR A 103 -27.09 22.20 -0.91
CA THR A 103 -27.28 22.97 -2.16
C THR A 103 -28.61 22.69 -2.87
N ASN A 104 -29.34 21.65 -2.46
CA ASN A 104 -30.64 21.24 -3.00
C ASN A 104 -30.67 21.01 -4.53
N VAL A 105 -29.50 20.76 -5.14
CA VAL A 105 -29.39 20.36 -6.54
C VAL A 105 -29.51 18.84 -6.64
N LYS A 106 -30.46 18.36 -7.45
CA LYS A 106 -30.68 16.95 -7.78
C LYS A 106 -30.49 16.73 -9.28
N PRO A 107 -30.05 15.54 -9.72
CA PRO A 107 -29.59 14.39 -8.92
C PRO A 107 -28.17 14.58 -8.35
N ALA A 108 -27.76 13.71 -7.42
CA ALA A 108 -26.45 13.81 -6.75
C ALA A 108 -25.26 13.74 -7.73
N LYS A 109 -25.37 12.96 -8.81
CA LYS A 109 -24.36 12.86 -9.87
C LYS A 109 -24.14 14.20 -10.57
N THR A 110 -25.22 14.81 -11.06
CA THR A 110 -25.17 16.14 -11.70
C THR A 110 -24.68 17.22 -10.75
N ARG A 111 -25.07 17.14 -9.47
CA ARG A 111 -24.56 18.07 -8.45
C ARG A 111 -23.04 17.98 -8.33
N LYS A 112 -22.49 16.76 -8.29
CA LYS A 112 -21.04 16.52 -8.23
C LYS A 112 -20.35 17.09 -9.48
N GLU A 113 -20.84 16.77 -10.68
CA GLU A 113 -20.27 17.27 -11.93
C GLU A 113 -20.21 18.81 -11.98
N ILE A 114 -21.27 19.48 -11.52
CA ILE A 114 -21.30 20.95 -11.46
C ILE A 114 -20.32 21.48 -10.40
N MET A 115 -20.24 20.84 -9.22
CA MET A 115 -19.28 21.23 -8.19
C MET A 115 -17.84 21.07 -8.65
N ASP A 116 -17.51 19.93 -9.26
CA ASP A 116 -16.18 19.66 -9.80
C ASP A 116 -15.81 20.75 -10.84
N SER A 117 -16.73 21.11 -11.74
CA SER A 117 -16.54 22.22 -12.70
C SER A 117 -16.40 23.60 -12.05
N LEU A 118 -17.13 23.89 -10.96
CA LEU A 118 -17.00 25.16 -10.23
C LEU A 118 -15.69 25.26 -9.46
N ILE A 119 -15.18 24.13 -8.95
CA ILE A 119 -13.87 24.02 -8.30
C ILE A 119 -12.76 24.25 -9.34
N GLU A 120 -12.83 23.58 -10.49
CA GLU A 120 -11.86 23.72 -11.58
C GLU A 120 -11.77 25.16 -12.10
N ARG A 121 -12.92 25.86 -12.17
CA ARG A 121 -12.97 27.28 -12.55
C ARG A 121 -12.61 28.25 -11.43
N GLY A 122 -12.34 27.76 -10.21
CA GLY A 122 -11.94 28.57 -9.08
C GLY A 122 -13.05 29.40 -8.44
N TYR A 123 -14.33 29.10 -8.70
CA TYR A 123 -15.47 29.82 -8.10
C TYR A 123 -15.85 29.30 -6.72
N ILE A 124 -15.52 28.05 -6.41
CA ILE A 124 -15.65 27.48 -5.07
C ILE A 124 -14.38 26.72 -4.71
N THR A 125 -14.12 26.58 -3.41
CA THR A 125 -13.02 25.78 -2.87
C THR A 125 -13.55 24.73 -1.91
N VAL A 126 -12.76 23.68 -1.72
CA VAL A 126 -13.02 22.64 -0.72
C VAL A 126 -12.60 23.18 0.63
N ALA A 127 -13.58 23.41 1.51
CA ALA A 127 -13.34 23.94 2.85
C ALA A 127 -13.02 22.82 3.85
N GLU A 128 -13.61 21.64 3.66
CA GLU A 128 -13.38 20.48 4.51
C GLU A 128 -13.53 19.19 3.71
N THR A 129 -12.59 18.28 3.88
CA THR A 129 -12.67 16.89 3.43
C THR A 129 -12.69 15.96 4.63
N LYS A 130 -13.14 14.73 4.39
CA LYS A 130 -13.07 13.65 5.37
C LYS A 130 -12.58 12.38 4.71
N PHE A 131 -11.67 11.69 5.40
CA PHE A 131 -11.25 10.36 4.99
C PHE A 131 -12.45 9.40 4.98
N LYS A 132 -12.59 8.66 3.89
CA LYS A 132 -13.59 7.60 3.74
C LYS A 132 -12.92 6.23 3.86
N ASP A 133 -12.02 5.96 2.92
CA ASP A 133 -11.29 4.70 2.83
C ASP A 133 -9.78 4.98 2.80
N VAL A 134 -9.00 4.03 3.31
CA VAL A 134 -7.53 4.09 3.30
C VAL A 134 -6.95 2.73 2.94
N TRP A 135 -5.81 2.71 2.26
CA TRP A 135 -5.07 1.49 1.92
C TRP A 135 -3.57 1.73 1.94
N ILE A 136 -2.80 0.66 2.16
CA ILE A 136 -1.34 0.73 2.06
C ILE A 136 -0.95 0.81 0.57
N THR A 137 -0.04 1.72 0.23
CA THR A 137 0.48 1.84 -1.14
C THR A 137 1.53 0.78 -1.42
N GLU A 138 1.92 0.60 -2.67
CA GLU A 138 3.08 -0.22 -3.04
C GLU A 138 4.36 0.24 -2.33
N THR A 139 4.52 1.56 -2.18
CA THR A 139 5.65 2.16 -1.45
C THR A 139 5.59 1.78 0.04
N GLY A 140 4.41 1.83 0.65
CA GLY A 140 4.19 1.39 2.03
C GLY A 140 4.47 -0.09 2.25
N ILE A 141 4.03 -0.94 1.32
CA ILE A 141 4.32 -2.39 1.34
C ILE A 141 5.83 -2.61 1.27
N LYS A 142 6.50 -2.02 0.28
CA LYS A 142 7.96 -2.14 0.11
C LYS A 142 8.71 -1.64 1.34
N TYR A 143 8.26 -0.51 1.90
CA TYR A 143 8.83 0.05 3.12
C TYR A 143 8.72 -0.94 4.28
N LEU A 144 7.54 -1.51 4.52
CA LEU A 144 7.30 -2.49 5.59
C LEU A 144 8.08 -3.79 5.41
N LEU A 145 8.37 -4.18 4.16
CA LEU A 145 9.15 -5.38 3.84
C LEU A 145 10.65 -5.20 4.00
N THR A 146 11.18 -4.09 3.50
CA THR A 146 12.63 -3.97 3.25
C THR A 146 13.30 -2.88 4.08
N ASN A 147 12.57 -1.83 4.47
CA ASN A 147 13.14 -0.65 5.12
C ASN A 147 12.77 -0.55 6.60
N TYR A 148 11.59 -1.03 6.99
CA TYR A 148 11.12 -0.91 8.36
C TYR A 148 11.99 -1.73 9.30
N LYS A 149 12.67 -1.03 10.20
CA LYS A 149 13.48 -1.62 11.27
C LYS A 149 13.00 -1.06 12.59
N PRO A 150 12.46 -1.89 13.51
CA PRO A 150 12.11 -1.42 14.84
C PRO A 150 13.40 -1.04 15.58
N VAL A 151 13.65 0.26 15.72
CA VAL A 151 14.80 0.81 16.45
C VAL A 151 14.31 1.68 17.61
N GLY A 152 15.11 1.79 18.67
CA GLY A 152 14.81 2.62 19.85
C GLY A 152 14.70 1.84 21.16
N ARG A 153 14.58 2.57 22.29
CA ARG A 153 14.54 2.03 23.65
C ARG A 153 13.11 1.88 24.22
N GLY A 154 12.09 1.82 23.36
CA GLY A 154 10.69 1.82 23.77
C GLY A 154 10.04 0.43 23.78
N ASN A 155 9.16 0.19 24.75
CA ASN A 155 8.28 -0.99 24.76
C ASN A 155 7.16 -0.81 23.73
N ILE A 156 7.10 -1.68 22.72
CA ILE A 156 5.98 -1.71 21.77
C ILE A 156 4.92 -2.68 22.29
N ASN A 157 3.77 -2.15 22.68
CA ASN A 157 2.61 -2.98 23.07
C ASN A 157 1.78 -3.35 21.83
N LEU A 158 2.09 -4.46 21.17
CA LEU A 158 1.30 -5.04 20.08
C LEU A 158 0.37 -6.12 20.60
N SER A 159 -0.84 -6.26 20.02
CA SER A 159 -1.65 -7.45 20.26
C SER A 159 -1.04 -8.65 19.54
N LYS A 160 -1.31 -9.86 20.04
CA LYS A 160 -0.91 -11.10 19.35
C LYS A 160 -1.42 -11.16 17.91
N THR A 161 -2.61 -10.60 17.67
CA THR A 161 -3.19 -10.50 16.34
C THR A 161 -2.38 -9.60 15.42
N MET A 162 -1.99 -8.38 15.84
CA MET A 162 -1.17 -7.48 15.03
C MET A 162 0.19 -8.10 14.65
N LEU A 163 0.78 -8.87 15.58
CA LEU A 163 2.01 -9.59 15.30
C LEU A 163 1.78 -10.72 14.30
N ALA A 164 0.72 -11.51 14.47
CA ALA A 164 0.36 -12.57 13.53
C ALA A 164 0.08 -12.00 12.13
N ASP A 165 -0.69 -10.92 12.03
CA ASP A 165 -1.02 -10.23 10.78
C ASP A 165 0.25 -9.77 10.05
N TYR A 166 1.24 -9.22 10.78
CA TYR A 166 2.52 -8.83 10.20
C TYR A 166 3.34 -10.03 9.73
N ILE A 167 3.40 -11.11 10.51
CA ILE A 167 4.13 -12.32 10.12
C ILE A 167 3.49 -12.97 8.88
N ASP A 168 2.16 -13.05 8.82
CA ASP A 168 1.45 -13.60 7.67
C ASP A 168 1.61 -12.72 6.44
N PHE A 169 1.65 -11.40 6.61
CA PHE A 169 2.06 -10.47 5.57
C PHE A 169 3.46 -10.81 5.05
N LEU A 170 4.46 -10.95 5.91
CA LEU A 170 5.84 -11.29 5.50
C LEU A 170 5.89 -12.63 4.76
N ARG A 171 5.19 -13.65 5.26
CA ARG A 171 5.14 -14.98 4.63
C ARG A 171 4.50 -14.95 3.24
N LYS A 172 3.45 -14.16 3.03
CA LYS A 172 2.81 -13.99 1.71
C LYS A 172 3.72 -13.35 0.67
N GLN A 173 4.71 -12.58 1.13
CA GLN A 173 5.66 -11.87 0.28
C GLN A 173 6.95 -12.67 0.07
N LEU A 174 7.13 -13.78 0.80
CA LEU A 174 8.10 -14.79 0.41
C LEU A 174 7.58 -15.51 -0.85
N PRO A 175 8.44 -15.80 -1.82
CA PRO A 175 8.09 -16.71 -2.91
C PRO A 175 7.56 -18.01 -2.30
N ASN A 176 6.31 -18.35 -2.60
CA ASN A 176 5.75 -19.63 -2.17
C ASN A 176 6.54 -20.76 -2.86
N SER A 177 7.32 -21.53 -2.09
CA SER A 177 7.82 -22.86 -2.45
C SER A 177 6.74 -23.96 -2.43
N THR A 178 5.46 -23.60 -2.56
CA THR A 178 4.36 -24.57 -2.57
C THR A 178 3.38 -24.26 -3.68
N SER A 179 3.64 -24.90 -4.82
CA SER A 179 2.69 -25.15 -5.87
C SER A 179 1.37 -25.65 -5.28
N THR A 180 0.29 -25.04 -5.73
CA THR A 180 -1.07 -25.58 -5.73
C THR A 180 -1.05 -27.04 -6.15
N ILE A 181 -1.34 -27.94 -5.20
CA ILE A 181 -1.79 -29.30 -5.52
C ILE A 181 -3.22 -29.14 -6.04
N SER A 182 -3.35 -29.00 -7.35
CA SER A 182 -4.62 -29.24 -8.03
C SER A 182 -4.59 -30.68 -8.52
N GLU A 183 -5.52 -31.47 -8.00
CA GLU A 183 -5.87 -32.79 -8.49
C GLU A 183 -6.32 -32.67 -9.96
N SER A 184 -5.56 -33.28 -10.89
CA SER A 184 -6.11 -33.73 -12.16
C SER A 184 -5.22 -34.82 -12.76
N ASP A 185 -5.85 -35.98 -12.92
CA ASP A 185 -5.54 -37.16 -13.72
C ASP A 185 -4.33 -37.16 -14.67
N GLY A 186 -3.59 -38.28 -14.59
CA GLY A 186 -3.35 -39.10 -15.77
C GLY A 186 -2.21 -38.70 -16.71
N ASN A 187 -1.02 -39.24 -16.41
CA ASN A 187 -0.08 -39.77 -17.40
C ASN A 187 0.53 -38.78 -18.41
N SER A 188 1.67 -38.16 -18.07
CA SER A 188 2.90 -38.11 -18.89
C SER A 188 3.98 -37.29 -18.17
N THR A 189 5.20 -37.82 -18.16
CA THR A 189 6.51 -37.22 -17.77
C THR A 189 6.54 -35.74 -17.35
N PRO A 190 7.03 -35.40 -16.14
CA PRO A 190 7.27 -34.01 -15.77
C PRO A 190 8.68 -33.58 -16.21
N ALA A 191 8.76 -32.88 -17.35
CA ALA A 191 9.82 -31.90 -17.54
C ALA A 191 9.49 -30.70 -16.64
N LEU A 192 10.09 -30.66 -15.45
CA LEU A 192 10.03 -29.50 -14.57
C LEU A 192 10.77 -28.33 -15.23
N VAL A 193 10.07 -27.21 -15.39
CA VAL A 193 10.67 -25.91 -15.70
C VAL A 193 10.73 -25.12 -14.40
N ASN A 194 11.96 -24.79 -13.97
CA ASN A 194 12.40 -24.27 -12.67
C ASN A 194 11.89 -22.88 -12.26
N PRO A 195 12.03 -22.52 -10.96
CA PRO A 195 12.61 -21.26 -10.51
C PRO A 195 14.10 -21.47 -10.15
N HIS A 196 15.00 -20.80 -10.87
CA HIS A 196 16.48 -21.01 -10.99
C HIS A 196 16.90 -22.29 -11.70
N ASN A 197 17.20 -22.19 -13.00
CA ASN A 197 17.75 -23.26 -13.84
C ASN A 197 18.96 -23.91 -13.14
N ASN A 198 19.07 -25.25 -13.11
CA ASN A 198 20.20 -25.95 -12.46
C ASN A 198 21.57 -25.43 -12.95
N GLU A 199 21.60 -24.90 -14.17
CA GLU A 199 22.75 -24.22 -14.78
C GLU A 199 23.17 -22.93 -14.06
N GLU A 200 22.22 -22.13 -13.55
CA GLU A 200 22.53 -20.92 -12.79
C GLU A 200 23.15 -21.27 -11.43
N ILE A 201 22.62 -22.31 -10.76
CA ILE A 201 23.17 -22.79 -9.48
C ILE A 201 24.58 -23.34 -9.70
N LEU A 202 24.81 -24.10 -10.78
CA LEU A 202 26.14 -24.58 -11.14
C LEU A 202 27.10 -23.43 -11.41
N GLN A 203 26.66 -22.37 -12.09
CA GLN A 203 27.50 -21.21 -12.35
C GLN A 203 27.88 -20.50 -11.04
N ILE A 204 26.94 -20.34 -10.11
CA ILE A 204 27.20 -19.74 -8.80
C ILE A 204 28.18 -20.58 -7.98
N ILE A 205 28.09 -21.92 -8.05
CA ILE A 205 29.05 -22.84 -7.42
C ILE A 205 30.46 -22.61 -7.99
N LYS A 206 30.60 -22.55 -9.32
CA LYS A 206 31.90 -22.31 -9.99
C LYS A 206 32.49 -20.94 -9.65
N ASP A 207 31.66 -19.90 -9.67
CA ASP A 207 32.09 -18.53 -9.35
C ASP A 207 32.56 -18.45 -7.89
N LEU A 208 31.86 -19.11 -6.97
CA LEU A 208 32.24 -19.18 -5.56
C LEU A 208 33.52 -19.97 -5.33
N ASP A 209 33.70 -21.09 -6.04
CA ASP A 209 34.91 -21.90 -5.93
C ASP A 209 36.14 -21.13 -6.41
N GLN A 210 35.99 -20.36 -7.50
CA GLN A 210 37.03 -19.47 -8.02
C GLN A 210 37.28 -18.27 -7.10
N GLU A 211 36.24 -17.65 -6.53
CA GLU A 211 36.33 -16.50 -5.63
C GLU A 211 37.03 -16.87 -4.31
N LEU A 212 36.72 -18.03 -3.75
CA LEU A 212 37.26 -18.51 -2.48
C LEU A 212 38.53 -19.35 -2.63
N GLY A 213 38.90 -19.72 -3.87
CA GLY A 213 40.06 -20.56 -4.16
C GLY A 213 39.95 -21.95 -3.54
N THR A 214 38.74 -22.52 -3.50
CA THR A 214 38.47 -23.77 -2.78
C THR A 214 38.81 -25.04 -3.58
N GLU A 215 39.30 -24.91 -4.82
CA GLU A 215 39.81 -26.01 -5.66
C GLU A 215 38.85 -27.21 -5.75
N ASN A 216 37.55 -26.93 -5.95
CA ASN A 216 36.44 -27.88 -5.97
C ASN A 216 36.03 -28.46 -4.60
N TYR A 217 36.52 -27.91 -3.49
CA TYR A 217 36.10 -28.25 -2.12
C TYR A 217 35.25 -27.15 -1.48
N LEU A 218 34.36 -26.51 -2.25
CA LEU A 218 33.52 -25.40 -1.79
C LEU A 218 32.62 -25.84 -0.60
N PRO A 219 32.80 -25.27 0.61
CA PRO A 219 31.97 -25.63 1.75
C PRO A 219 30.50 -25.21 1.57
N LEU A 220 29.58 -26.13 1.82
CA LEU A 220 28.13 -25.93 1.64
C LEU A 220 27.55 -24.72 2.38
N PHE A 221 28.18 -24.27 3.47
CA PHE A 221 27.70 -23.11 4.21
C PHE A 221 27.87 -21.79 3.43
N HIS A 222 28.92 -21.66 2.61
CA HIS A 222 29.10 -20.49 1.74
C HIS A 222 28.03 -20.44 0.65
N LEU A 223 27.70 -21.61 0.08
CA LEU A 223 26.63 -21.75 -0.89
C LEU A 223 25.28 -21.37 -0.29
N ARG A 224 24.99 -21.83 0.94
CA ARG A 224 23.78 -21.45 1.68
C ARG A 224 23.73 -19.96 1.98
N GLN A 225 24.86 -19.34 2.36
CA GLN A 225 24.91 -17.90 2.63
C GLN A 225 24.60 -17.04 1.40
N LYS A 226 24.98 -17.49 0.19
CA LYS A 226 24.76 -16.75 -1.06
C LYS A 226 23.41 -17.05 -1.70
N LEU A 227 22.89 -18.26 -1.54
CA LEU A 227 21.63 -18.71 -2.17
C LEU A 227 20.42 -18.68 -1.24
N GLN A 228 20.59 -18.54 0.08
CA GLN A 228 19.48 -18.46 1.03
C GLN A 228 19.47 -17.09 1.74
N PRO A 229 18.41 -16.27 1.57
CA PRO A 229 17.31 -16.34 0.58
C PRO A 229 17.78 -15.82 -0.80
N PRO A 230 17.31 -16.38 -1.94
CA PRO A 230 15.90 -16.77 -2.21
C PRO A 230 15.55 -18.26 -2.21
N LEU A 231 16.50 -19.19 -2.22
CA LEU A 231 16.23 -20.64 -2.20
C LEU A 231 15.95 -21.13 -0.77
N SER A 232 14.98 -22.04 -0.61
CA SER A 232 14.81 -22.79 0.63
C SER A 232 15.91 -23.85 0.78
N ARG A 233 16.06 -24.39 2.00
CA ARG A 233 17.00 -25.49 2.27
C ARG A 233 16.68 -26.73 1.46
N GLU A 234 15.40 -27.08 1.35
CA GLU A 234 14.95 -28.27 0.63
C GLU A 234 15.14 -28.10 -0.89
N GLU A 235 14.91 -26.92 -1.44
CA GLU A 235 15.17 -26.62 -2.85
C GLU A 235 16.66 -26.66 -3.20
N LEU A 236 17.51 -26.09 -2.35
CA LEU A 236 18.96 -26.13 -2.53
C LEU A 236 19.48 -27.57 -2.45
N ASP A 237 19.09 -28.32 -1.42
CA ASP A 237 19.50 -29.71 -1.28
C ASP A 237 19.00 -30.54 -2.48
N LYS A 238 17.78 -30.32 -2.97
CA LYS A 238 17.24 -30.98 -4.19
C LYS A 238 18.03 -30.62 -5.46
N ALA A 239 18.37 -29.35 -5.65
CA ALA A 239 19.16 -28.90 -6.80
C ALA A 239 20.56 -29.50 -6.79
N LEU A 240 21.19 -29.61 -5.61
CA LEU A 240 22.48 -30.27 -5.44
C LEU A 240 22.38 -31.77 -5.76
N TYR A 241 21.35 -32.46 -5.29
CA TYR A 241 21.12 -33.86 -5.66
C TYR A 241 20.93 -34.05 -7.18
N SER A 242 20.24 -33.13 -7.86
CA SER A 242 20.10 -33.18 -9.32
C SER A 242 21.43 -32.94 -10.04
N LEU A 243 22.24 -31.96 -9.61
CA LEU A 243 23.55 -31.68 -10.18
C LEU A 243 24.54 -32.84 -9.95
N GLN A 244 24.48 -33.47 -8.78
CA GLN A 244 25.28 -34.65 -8.46
C GLN A 244 24.85 -35.86 -9.32
N ALA A 245 23.55 -36.05 -9.54
CA ALA A 245 23.04 -37.11 -10.41
C ALA A 245 23.40 -36.90 -11.91
N GLU A 246 23.74 -35.66 -12.30
CA GLU A 246 24.23 -35.30 -13.64
C GLU A 246 25.78 -35.28 -13.72
N ASP A 247 26.50 -35.75 -12.70
CA ASP A 247 27.98 -35.73 -12.59
C ASP A 247 28.58 -34.32 -12.78
N LYS A 248 27.84 -33.27 -12.40
CA LYS A 248 28.28 -31.86 -12.51
C LYS A 248 29.01 -31.36 -11.27
N ILE A 249 28.84 -32.04 -10.14
CA ILE A 249 29.47 -31.79 -8.84
C ILE A 249 29.65 -33.12 -8.11
N ASP A 250 30.63 -33.19 -7.19
CA ASP A 250 30.99 -34.41 -6.43
C ASP A 250 30.65 -34.31 -4.93
#